data_AF-A0A1S8KIQ0-F1
#
_entry.id   AF-A0A1S8KIQ0-F1
#
_cell.length_a   1.000
_cell.length_b   1.000
_cell.length_c   1.000
_cell.angle_alpha   90.00
_cell.angle_beta   90.00
_cell.angle_gamma   90.00
#
_symmetry.space_group_name_H-M   'P 1'
#
loop_
_entity.id
_entity.type
_entity.pdbx_description
1 polymer ?
#
loop_
_entity_poly.entity_id
_entity_poly.type
_entity_poly.pdbx_seq_one_letter_code
_entity_poly.pdbx_strand_id
1 'polypeptide(L)'
;IWSWTGYTFDELLQDSEDKLELLSQIDILVDGRFELSKRDLKLQFRGSSNQRIIDVQKSLESNQVVIWEKCTDATETYEQIKKQDLI
;
A
#
# COMPACT_ATOMS: atom_id res chain seq x y z
N ILE A 1 9.64 -7.30 -4.91
CA ILE A 1 9.72 -5.82 -4.83
C ILE A 1 8.38 -5.27 -4.37
N TRP A 2 8.39 -4.30 -3.46
CA TRP A 2 7.20 -3.60 -2.96
C TRP A 2 7.24 -2.15 -3.41
N SER A 3 6.09 -1.57 -3.77
CA SER A 3 6.01 -0.17 -4.20
C SER A 3 4.78 0.53 -3.63
N TRP A 4 4.91 1.84 -3.37
CA TRP A 4 3.81 2.76 -3.12
C TRP A 4 3.91 3.90 -4.13
N THR A 5 2.83 4.13 -4.87
CA THR A 5 2.80 5.15 -5.94
C THR A 5 1.83 6.29 -5.64
N GLY A 6 0.93 6.07 -4.67
CA GLY A 6 -0.21 6.93 -4.38
C GLY A 6 -1.34 6.89 -5.42
N TYR A 7 -1.16 6.19 -6.54
CA TYR A 7 -2.22 5.88 -7.50
C TYR A 7 -2.89 4.56 -7.09
N THR A 8 -4.14 4.40 -7.48
CA THR A 8 -4.83 3.12 -7.39
C THR A 8 -4.31 2.16 -8.46
N PHE A 9 -4.46 0.86 -8.22
CA PHE A 9 -4.11 -0.15 -9.22
C PHE A 9 -4.86 0.06 -10.54
N ASP A 10 -6.15 0.41 -10.44
CA ASP A 10 -7.01 0.69 -11.60
C ASP A 10 -6.53 1.90 -12.42
N GLU A 11 -6.06 2.96 -11.75
CA GLU A 11 -5.45 4.11 -12.43
C GLU A 11 -4.16 3.71 -13.15
N LEU A 12 -3.28 2.93 -12.51
CA LEU A 12 -2.02 2.48 -13.11
C LEU A 12 -2.21 1.57 -14.32
N LEU A 13 -3.27 0.75 -14.33
CA LEU A 13 -3.63 -0.09 -15.48
C LEU A 13 -4.08 0.72 -16.71
N GLN A 14 -4.55 1.95 -16.53
CA GLN A 14 -5.09 2.81 -17.59
C GLN A 14 -4.15 3.97 -17.96
N ASP A 15 -2.99 4.08 -17.33
CA ASP A 15 -2.05 5.18 -17.51
C ASP A 15 -1.15 4.92 -18.74
N SER A 16 0.16 4.81 -18.56
CA SER A 16 1.14 4.67 -19.63
C SER A 16 1.85 3.31 -19.63
N GLU A 17 2.51 2.98 -20.76
CA GLU A 17 3.25 1.71 -20.91
C GLU A 17 4.31 1.51 -19.82
N ASP A 18 4.98 2.58 -19.35
CA ASP A 18 5.94 2.48 -18.24
C ASP A 18 5.28 2.09 -16.91
N LYS A 19 4.00 2.40 -16.70
CA LYS A 19 3.26 1.95 -15.50
C LYS A 19 2.89 0.49 -15.59
N LEU A 20 2.50 0.03 -16.77
CA LEU A 20 2.26 -1.39 -17.00
C LEU A 20 3.56 -2.19 -16.83
N GLU A 21 4.68 -1.67 -17.34
CA GLU A 21 6.00 -2.25 -17.12
C GLU A 21 6.35 -2.28 -15.62
N LEU A 22 6.14 -1.17 -14.90
CA LEU A 22 6.33 -1.11 -13.45
C LEU A 22 5.50 -2.20 -12.74
N LEU A 23 4.21 -2.34 -13.07
CA LEU A 23 3.34 -3.35 -12.49
C LEU A 23 3.86 -4.76 -12.75
N SER A 24 4.40 -5.03 -13.94
CA SER A 24 4.98 -6.34 -14.27
C SER A 24 6.26 -6.67 -13.47
N GLN A 25 6.94 -5.66 -12.92
CA GLN A 25 8.20 -5.82 -12.19
C GLN A 25 8.05 -5.83 -10.65
N ILE A 26 6.86 -5.62 -10.12
CA ILE A 26 6.62 -5.58 -8.66
C ILE A 26 5.71 -6.72 -8.21
N ASP A 27 5.90 -7.17 -6.96
CA ASP A 27 5.07 -8.22 -6.37
C ASP A 27 3.87 -7.62 -5.64
N ILE A 28 4.12 -6.53 -4.91
CA ILE A 28 3.14 -5.92 -4.02
C ILE A 28 3.05 -4.42 -4.28
N LEU A 29 1.82 -3.92 -4.40
CA LEU A 29 1.51 -2.51 -4.51
C LEU A 29 0.69 -2.08 -3.28
N VAL A 30 1.19 -1.07 -2.57
CA VAL A 30 0.34 -0.28 -1.68
C VAL A 30 -0.29 0.80 -2.54
N ASP A 31 -1.60 0.74 -2.76
CA ASP A 31 -2.31 1.62 -3.67
C ASP A 31 -3.07 2.74 -2.93
N GLY A 32 -3.33 3.85 -3.63
CA GLY A 32 -4.05 5.00 -3.11
C GLY A 32 -3.19 6.04 -2.35
N ARG A 33 -3.69 7.28 -2.35
CA ARG A 33 -3.06 8.45 -1.69
C ARG A 33 -3.12 8.32 -0.17
N PHE A 34 -2.13 8.88 0.51
CA PHE A 34 -2.18 9.02 1.96
C PHE A 34 -3.17 10.13 2.35
N GLU A 35 -4.19 9.79 3.14
CA GLU A 35 -5.14 10.75 3.71
C GLU A 35 -4.88 10.93 5.21
N LEU A 36 -4.58 12.15 5.65
CA LEU A 36 -4.29 12.44 7.05
C LEU A 36 -5.51 12.20 7.97
N SER A 37 -6.73 12.47 7.48
CA SER A 37 -7.99 12.22 8.20
C SER A 37 -8.26 10.74 8.47
N LYS A 38 -7.66 9.85 7.66
CA LYS A 38 -7.75 8.40 7.74
C LYS A 38 -6.45 7.77 8.27
N ARG A 39 -5.55 8.59 8.82
CA ARG A 39 -4.27 8.13 9.34
C ARG A 39 -4.50 7.13 10.47
N ASP A 40 -3.93 5.94 10.32
CA ASP A 40 -3.96 4.91 11.35
C ASP A 40 -2.61 4.19 11.41
N LEU A 41 -1.97 4.28 12.57
CA LEU A 41 -0.64 3.72 12.83
C LEU A 41 -0.67 2.21 13.12
N LYS A 42 -1.86 1.63 13.26
CA LYS A 42 -2.04 0.18 13.44
C LYS A 42 -1.95 -0.58 12.11
N LEU A 43 -2.11 0.11 10.99
CA LEU A 43 -2.21 -0.53 9.70
C LEU A 43 -0.85 -1.04 9.23
N GLN A 44 -0.81 -2.30 8.78
CA GLN A 44 0.41 -2.89 8.28
C GLN A 44 0.81 -2.26 6.95
N PHE A 45 2.05 -1.79 6.83
CA PHE A 45 2.66 -1.27 5.59
C PHE A 45 1.93 -0.10 4.89
N ARG A 46 0.91 0.49 5.53
CA ARG A 46 0.14 1.62 5.01
C ARG A 46 -0.08 2.64 6.10
N GLY A 47 -0.17 3.91 5.70
CA GLY A 47 -0.33 5.01 6.66
C GLY A 47 -1.78 5.42 6.86
N SER A 48 -2.68 5.03 5.95
CA SER A 48 -4.05 5.49 5.91
C SER A 48 -5.03 4.37 5.51
N SER A 49 -6.22 4.37 6.08
CA SER A 49 -7.19 3.27 5.95
C SER A 49 -7.84 3.14 4.57
N ASN A 50 -7.71 4.14 3.71
CA ASN A 50 -8.13 4.08 2.30
C ASN A 50 -7.14 3.34 1.40
N GLN A 51 -5.92 3.05 1.88
CA GLN A 51 -4.90 2.38 1.09
C GLN A 51 -5.08 0.86 1.15
N ARG A 52 -4.85 0.17 0.04
CA ARG A 52 -4.94 -1.30 -0.03
C ARG A 52 -3.56 -1.89 -0.31
N ILE A 53 -3.31 -3.11 0.17
CA ILE A 53 -2.13 -3.89 -0.20
C ILE A 53 -2.57 -4.92 -1.23
N ILE A 54 -2.10 -4.77 -2.46
CA ILE A 54 -2.51 -5.56 -3.62
C ILE A 54 -1.38 -6.52 -3.99
N ASP A 55 -1.75 -7.79 -4.19
CA ASP A 55 -0.89 -8.79 -4.82
C ASP A 55 -0.95 -8.58 -6.34
N VAL A 56 0.09 -7.96 -6.89
CA VAL A 56 0.07 -7.45 -8.26
C VAL A 56 0.07 -8.61 -9.26
N GLN A 57 0.90 -9.62 -9.04
CA GLN A 57 1.01 -10.75 -9.95
C GLN A 57 -0.30 -11.54 -10.01
N LYS A 58 -0.89 -11.86 -8.84
CA LYS A 58 -2.21 -12.51 -8.80
C LYS A 58 -3.31 -11.64 -9.42
N SER A 59 -3.23 -10.31 -9.25
CA SER A 59 -4.22 -9.39 -9.78
C SER A 59 -4.16 -9.30 -11.31
N LEU A 60 -2.95 -9.27 -11.88
CA LEU A 60 -2.74 -9.29 -13.33
C LEU A 60 -3.20 -10.61 -13.96
N GLU A 61 -2.89 -11.74 -13.33
CA GLU A 61 -3.28 -13.08 -13.82
C GLU A 61 -4.81 -13.28 -13.82
N SER A 62 -5.49 -12.81 -12.79
CA SER A 62 -6.94 -12.97 -12.63
C SER A 62 -7.75 -11.81 -13.20
N ASN A 63 -7.09 -10.76 -13.68
CA ASN A 63 -7.69 -9.52 -14.19
C ASN A 63 -8.70 -8.89 -13.20
N GLN A 64 -8.44 -9.05 -11.90
CA GLN A 64 -9.24 -8.53 -10.79
C GLN A 64 -8.31 -8.16 -9.64
N VAL A 65 -8.71 -7.18 -8.82
CA VAL A 65 -7.89 -6.78 -7.67
C VAL A 65 -7.86 -7.90 -6.61
N VAL A 66 -6.67 -8.45 -6.35
CA VAL A 66 -6.42 -9.46 -5.32
C VAL A 66 -5.71 -8.78 -4.15
N ILE A 67 -6.34 -8.83 -2.98
CA ILE A 67 -5.77 -8.29 -1.73
C ILE A 67 -4.72 -9.26 -1.19
N TRP A 68 -3.60 -8.71 -0.73
CA TRP A 68 -2.51 -9.49 -0.15
C TRP A 68 -2.93 -10.18 1.15
N GLU A 69 -2.93 -11.51 1.13
CA GLU A 69 -3.52 -12.38 2.18
C GLU A 69 -2.79 -12.32 3.53
N LYS A 70 -1.52 -11.87 3.55
CA LYS A 70 -0.71 -11.81 4.77
C LYS A 70 -0.84 -10.47 5.51
N CYS A 71 -1.74 -9.60 5.06
CA CYS A 71 -2.02 -8.33 5.72
C CYS A 71 -2.58 -8.58 7.14
N THR A 72 -1.79 -8.26 8.16
CA THR A 72 -2.19 -8.36 9.57
C THR A 72 -1.95 -7.03 10.27
N ASP A 73 -3.02 -6.31 10.56
CA ASP A 73 -2.95 -5.03 11.27
C ASP A 73 -2.75 -5.25 12.78
N ALA A 74 -2.14 -4.28 13.44
CA ALA A 74 -1.94 -4.30 14.88
C ALA A 74 -3.27 -4.07 15.63
N THR A 75 -3.43 -4.71 16.77
CA THR A 75 -4.57 -4.44 17.68
C THR A 75 -4.31 -3.23 18.58
N GLU A 76 -3.04 -3.00 18.93
CA GLU A 76 -2.59 -1.99 19.89
C GLU A 76 -1.82 -0.86 19.19
N THR A 77 -2.00 0.37 19.69
CA THR A 77 -1.25 1.55 19.20
C THR A 77 -0.02 1.73 20.07
N TYR A 78 1.16 1.83 19.45
CA TYR A 78 2.39 2.21 20.14
C TYR A 78 2.68 3.68 19.83
N GLU A 79 2.73 4.52 20.86
CA GLU A 79 3.13 5.92 20.69
C GLU A 79 4.63 6.01 20.43
N GLN A 80 5.03 6.79 19.41
CA GLN A 80 6.43 7.12 19.21
C GLN A 80 6.88 8.07 20.32
N ILE A 81 7.76 7.59 21.19
CA ILE A 81 8.40 8.45 22.19
C ILE A 81 9.28 9.46 21.46
N LYS A 82 9.03 10.77 21.67
CA LYS A 82 9.90 11.82 21.15
C LYS A 82 11.27 11.71 21.81
N LYS A 83 12.30 11.36 21.03
CA LYS A 83 13.70 11.26 21.47
C LYS A 83 14.29 12.56 22.04
N GLN A 84 13.58 13.67 21.93
CA GLN A 84 14.06 15.00 22.30
C GLN A 84 14.12 15.21 23.82
N ASP A 85 13.36 14.43 24.60
CA ASP A 85 13.35 14.50 26.07
C ASP A 85 14.43 13.61 26.73
N LEU A 86 15.34 13.02 25.94
CA LEU A 86 16.35 12.06 26.39
C LEU A 86 17.81 12.57 26.25
N ILE A 87 18.01 13.87 26.01
CA ILE A 87 19.34 14.52 25.96
C ILE A 87 19.32 15.80 26.78
#